data_AF-A0A526YFX2-F1
#
_entry.id   AF-A0A526YFX2-F1
#
_cell.length_a   1.000
_cell.length_b   1.000
_cell.length_c   1.000
_cell.angle_alpha   90.00
_cell.angle_beta   90.00
_cell.angle_gamma   90.00
#
_symmetry.space_group_name_H-M   'P 1'
#
loop_
_entity.id
_entity.type
_entity.pdbx_description
1 polymer ?
#
loop_
_entity_poly.entity_id
_entity_poly.type
_entity_poly.pdbx_seq_one_letter_code
_entity_poly.pdbx_strand_id
1 'polypeptide(L)'
;MSHTFRARLGRNSRFLRSFEERLGVTVLLLALLFVSAQAVFAHEFRVGDLEIVHPWSRATPPGAKVAGGYFTVTNTGSSPDRLLSISSDVSDRTELHEMGVK
;
A
#
# COMPACT_ATOMS: atom_id res chain seq x y z
N MET A 1 -15.99 -8.69 67.64
CA MET A 1 -14.79 -9.00 66.82
C MET A 1 -15.08 -8.63 65.38
N SER A 2 -14.71 -7.41 64.95
CA SER A 2 -14.96 -6.94 63.58
C SER A 2 -13.63 -6.48 62.98
N HIS A 3 -13.00 -7.35 62.21
CA HIS A 3 -11.77 -7.03 61.49
C HIS A 3 -12.13 -6.23 60.23
N THR A 4 -11.80 -4.94 60.22
CA THR A 4 -11.79 -4.13 59.01
C THR A 4 -10.60 -4.52 58.13
N PHE A 5 -10.84 -5.30 57.09
CA PHE A 5 -9.87 -5.58 56.03
C PHE A 5 -9.88 -4.42 55.02
N ARG A 6 -8.88 -3.53 55.08
CA ARG A 6 -8.66 -2.51 54.04
C ARG A 6 -7.77 -3.09 52.96
N ALA A 7 -8.38 -3.56 51.87
CA ALA A 7 -7.66 -3.84 50.62
C ALA A 7 -7.20 -2.50 50.01
N ARG A 8 -5.92 -2.18 50.13
CA ARG A 8 -5.32 -1.05 49.41
C ARG A 8 -5.04 -1.52 47.98
N LEU A 9 -5.99 -1.30 47.06
CA LEU A 9 -5.74 -1.46 45.63
C LEU A 9 -4.75 -0.36 45.20
N GLY A 10 -3.47 -0.68 45.26
CA GLY A 10 -2.41 0.16 44.69
C GLY A 10 -2.58 0.19 43.18
N ARG A 11 -3.35 1.15 42.67
CA ARG A 11 -3.41 1.48 41.25
C ARG A 11 -2.07 2.09 40.85
N ASN A 12 -1.10 1.24 40.53
CA ASN A 12 0.26 1.65 40.22
C ASN A 12 0.42 1.90 38.71
N SER A 13 -0.37 2.83 38.16
CA SER A 13 -0.16 3.29 36.78
C SER A 13 0.90 4.38 36.75
N ARG A 14 2.16 4.02 37.02
CA ARG A 14 3.30 4.87 36.66
C ARG A 14 3.86 4.36 35.34
N PHE A 15 3.07 4.54 34.29
CA PHE A 15 3.46 4.20 32.93
C PHE A 15 4.55 5.20 32.51
N LEU A 16 5.81 4.73 32.49
CA LEU A 16 7.04 5.42 32.08
C LEU A 16 7.54 6.50 33.07
N ARG A 17 8.45 6.09 33.98
CA ARG A 17 9.00 6.91 35.08
C ARG A 17 10.28 7.67 34.70
N SER A 18 11.07 7.19 33.74
CA SER A 18 12.34 7.83 33.35
C SER A 18 12.28 8.49 31.97
N PHE A 19 13.16 9.47 31.75
CA PHE A 19 13.35 10.09 30.43
C PHE A 19 13.78 9.05 29.38
N GLU A 20 14.60 8.07 29.77
CA GLU A 20 15.08 6.99 28.92
C GLU A 20 13.96 6.04 28.49
N GLU A 21 13.02 5.70 29.39
CA GLU A 21 11.84 4.89 29.06
C GLU A 21 10.94 5.62 28.05
N ARG A 22 10.76 6.93 28.22
CA ARG A 22 9.98 7.76 27.29
C ARG A 22 10.67 7.87 25.92
N LEU A 23 11.98 8.04 25.90
CA LEU A 23 12.77 8.08 24.66
C LEU A 23 12.72 6.73 23.94
N GLY A 24 12.90 5.62 24.67
CA GLY A 24 12.83 4.26 24.13
C GLY A 24 11.46 3.94 23.55
N VAL A 25 10.38 4.28 24.26
CA VAL A 25 9.01 4.11 23.74
C VAL A 25 8.76 4.99 22.51
N THR A 26 9.24 6.24 22.50
CA THR A 26 9.09 7.13 21.35
C THR A 26 9.82 6.60 20.12
N VAL A 27 11.07 6.14 20.27
CA VAL A 27 11.84 5.53 19.18
C VAL A 27 11.17 4.26 18.68
N LEU A 28 10.67 3.40 19.58
CA LEU A 28 9.94 2.19 19.20
C LEU A 28 8.66 2.52 18.41
N LEU A 29 7.89 3.51 18.85
CA LEU A 29 6.67 3.94 18.15
C LEU A 29 7.00 4.53 16.76
N LEU A 30 8.07 5.32 16.65
CA LEU A 30 8.53 5.85 15.36
C LEU A 30 9.01 4.73 14.42
N ALA A 31 9.73 3.73 14.94
CA ALA A 31 10.15 2.58 14.17
C ALA A 31 8.96 1.76 13.65
N LEU A 32 7.96 1.51 14.49
CA LEU A 32 6.73 0.81 14.09
C LEU A 32 5.94 1.61 13.04
N LEU A 33 5.86 2.93 13.20
CA LEU A 33 5.23 3.81 12.20
C LEU A 33 5.97 3.73 10.86
N PHE A 34 7.31 3.81 10.87
CA PHE A 34 8.13 3.71 9.66
C PHE A 34 7.96 2.38 8.92
N VAL A 35 7.88 1.25 9.64
CA VAL A 35 7.65 -0.08 9.04
C VAL A 35 6.26 -0.15 8.40
N SER A 36 5.22 0.37 9.07
CA SER A 36 3.85 0.34 8.54
C SER A 36 3.65 1.20 7.28
N ALA A 37 4.47 2.23 7.07
CA ALA A 37 4.42 3.09 5.89
C ALA A 37 4.83 2.38 4.58
N GLN A 38 5.45 1.20 4.65
CA GLN A 38 5.92 0.48 3.46
C GLN A 38 4.80 -0.22 2.65
N ALA A 39 3.58 -0.30 3.19
CA ALA A 39 2.44 -0.91 2.47
C ALA A 39 2.05 -0.14 1.18
N VAL A 40 2.52 1.10 1.01
CA VAL A 40 2.23 1.93 -0.17
C VAL A 40 3.03 1.54 -1.42
N PHE A 41 4.04 0.67 -1.29
CA PHE A 41 4.88 0.23 -2.41
C PHE A 41 4.31 -0.93 -3.23
N ALA A 42 3.09 -1.40 -2.91
CA ALA A 42 2.43 -2.39 -3.74
C ALA A 42 1.98 -1.73 -5.06
N HIS A 43 2.56 -2.16 -6.19
CA HIS A 43 2.18 -1.70 -7.53
C HIS A 43 0.87 -2.36 -8.02
N GLU A 44 -0.08 -2.57 -7.11
CA GLU A 44 -1.38 -3.18 -7.37
C GLU A 44 -2.48 -2.13 -7.18
N PHE A 45 -3.39 -2.08 -8.14
CA PHE A 45 -4.54 -1.18 -8.14
C PHE A 45 -5.82 -1.99 -8.30
N ARG A 46 -6.85 -1.67 -7.52
CA ARG A 46 -8.14 -2.38 -7.56
C ARG A 46 -9.27 -1.42 -7.88
N VAL A 47 -10.13 -1.83 -8.82
CA VAL A 47 -11.36 -1.12 -9.17
C VAL A 47 -12.47 -2.15 -9.32
N GLY A 48 -13.36 -2.22 -8.33
CA GLY A 48 -14.34 -3.30 -8.25
C GLY A 48 -13.66 -4.67 -8.22
N ASP A 49 -14.04 -5.56 -9.14
CA ASP A 49 -13.49 -6.92 -9.28
C ASP A 49 -12.25 -6.99 -10.20
N LEU A 50 -11.75 -5.84 -10.69
CA LEU A 50 -10.54 -5.78 -11.51
C LEU A 50 -9.31 -5.51 -10.66
N GLU A 51 -8.29 -6.35 -10.84
CA GLU A 51 -6.96 -6.19 -10.26
C GLU A 51 -5.96 -5.82 -11.37
N ILE A 52 -5.25 -4.71 -11.22
CA ILE A 52 -4.23 -4.22 -12.15
C ILE A 52 -2.88 -4.30 -11.44
N VAL A 53 -1.95 -5.10 -11.96
CA VAL A 53 -0.69 -5.37 -11.29
C VAL A 53 0.52 -4.98 -12.12
N HIS A 54 1.51 -4.41 -11.43
CA HIS A 54 2.83 -4.06 -11.94
C HIS A 54 2.78 -3.29 -13.27
N PRO A 55 2.12 -2.12 -13.36
CA PRO A 55 2.26 -1.26 -14.53
C PRO A 55 3.70 -0.76 -14.65
N TRP A 56 4.29 -0.91 -15.84
CA TRP A 56 5.66 -0.48 -16.12
C TRP A 56 5.84 -0.07 -17.57
N SER A 57 6.91 0.67 -17.83
CA SER A 57 7.34 1.03 -19.18
C SER A 57 8.86 0.91 -19.25
N ARG A 58 9.39 0.55 -20.42
CA ARG A 58 10.83 0.63 -20.67
C ARG A 58 11.19 2.06 -21.05
N ALA A 59 12.35 2.53 -20.58
CA ALA A 59 12.92 3.79 -21.02
C ALA A 59 12.94 3.88 -22.56
N THR A 60 12.39 4.96 -23.10
CA THR A 60 12.32 5.18 -24.55
C THR A 60 13.71 5.51 -25.08
N PRO A 61 14.23 4.81 -26.10
CA PRO A 61 15.54 5.11 -26.67
C PRO A 61 15.61 6.55 -27.22
N PRO A 62 16.79 7.20 -27.19
CA PRO A 62 16.96 8.52 -27.78
C PRO A 62 16.49 8.56 -29.25
N GLY A 63 15.63 9.52 -29.58
CA GLY A 63 15.08 9.72 -30.92
C GLY A 63 13.85 8.86 -31.27
N ALA A 64 13.48 7.86 -30.45
CA ALA A 64 12.23 7.13 -30.63
C ALA A 64 11.03 7.98 -30.18
N LYS A 65 9.95 7.96 -30.97
CA LYS A 65 8.74 8.76 -30.72
C LYS A 65 7.62 7.98 -30.00
N VAL A 66 7.79 6.66 -29.84
CA VAL A 66 6.77 5.77 -29.29
C VAL A 66 7.37 5.01 -28.11
N ALA A 67 6.67 5.05 -26.98
CA ALA A 67 6.98 4.29 -25.77
C ALA A 67 6.01 3.10 -25.64
N GLY A 68 6.49 2.00 -25.05
CA GLY A 68 5.64 0.86 -24.70
C GLY A 68 5.31 0.86 -23.21
N GLY A 69 4.01 0.74 -22.88
CA GLY A 69 3.53 0.50 -21.52
C GLY A 69 2.97 -0.91 -21.40
N TYR A 70 3.22 -1.56 -20.26
CA TYR A 70 2.82 -2.93 -19.98
C TYR A 70 2.20 -3.00 -18.59
N PHE A 71 1.16 -3.80 -18.43
CA PHE A 71 0.51 -4.11 -17.17
C PHE A 71 -0.31 -5.38 -17.35
N THR A 72 -0.69 -6.01 -16.25
CA THR A 72 -1.62 -7.14 -16.26
C THR A 72 -2.93 -6.71 -15.61
N VAL A 73 -4.04 -7.08 -16.24
CA VAL A 73 -5.39 -6.94 -15.65
C VAL A 73 -5.98 -8.32 -15.44
N THR A 74 -6.41 -8.59 -14.22
CA THR A 74 -7.16 -9.79 -13.85
C THR A 74 -8.59 -9.38 -13.51
N ASN A 75 -9.56 -9.96 -14.21
CA ASN A 75 -10.97 -9.84 -13.83
C ASN A 75 -11.33 -11.02 -12.91
N THR A 76 -11.66 -10.72 -11.66
CA THR A 76 -12.06 -11.70 -10.64
C THR A 76 -13.59 -11.83 -10.49
N GLY A 77 -14.35 -11.05 -11.27
CA GLY A 77 -15.81 -11.01 -11.25
C GLY A 77 -16.45 -12.14 -12.06
N SER A 78 -17.77 -12.28 -11.93
CA SER A 78 -18.55 -13.30 -12.62
C SER A 78 -19.00 -12.91 -14.03
N SER A 79 -18.76 -11.66 -14.43
CA SER A 79 -19.15 -11.12 -15.73
C SER A 79 -17.91 -10.71 -16.54
N PRO A 80 -17.91 -10.93 -17.86
CA PRO A 80 -16.82 -10.49 -18.72
C PRO A 80 -16.69 -8.97 -18.73
N ASP A 81 -15.46 -8.49 -18.86
CA ASP A 81 -15.13 -7.07 -18.96
C ASP A 81 -14.18 -6.83 -20.14
N ARG A 82 -14.06 -5.59 -20.59
CA ARG A 82 -13.25 -5.19 -21.73
C ARG A 82 -12.54 -3.87 -21.46
N LEU A 83 -11.22 -3.88 -21.62
CA LEU A 83 -10.42 -2.66 -21.65
C LEU A 83 -10.69 -1.90 -22.96
N LEU A 84 -11.33 -0.74 -22.87
CA LEU A 84 -11.73 0.07 -24.03
C LEU A 84 -10.70 1.14 -24.42
N SER A 85 -9.99 1.69 -23.44
CA SER A 85 -9.08 2.82 -23.65
C SER A 85 -8.04 2.92 -22.54
N ILE A 86 -6.92 3.57 -22.85
CA ILE A 86 -5.89 3.99 -21.89
C ILE A 86 -5.63 5.49 -22.12
N SER A 87 -5.25 6.24 -21.08
CA SER A 87 -4.74 7.62 -21.20
C SER A 87 -3.41 7.76 -20.47
N SER A 88 -2.63 8.78 -20.82
CA SER A 88 -1.33 9.03 -20.20
C SER A 88 -0.96 10.50 -20.29
N ASP A 89 -0.46 11.07 -19.20
CA ASP A 89 -0.03 12.48 -19.17
C ASP A 89 1.31 12.72 -19.90
N VAL A 90 2.03 11.66 -20.26
CA VAL A 90 3.35 11.75 -20.91
C VAL A 90 3.29 11.56 -22.43
N SER A 91 2.09 11.43 -23.01
CA SER A 91 1.88 11.28 -24.46
C SER A 91 0.58 11.92 -24.91
N ASP A 92 0.59 12.58 -26.07
CA ASP A 92 -0.62 13.15 -26.68
C ASP A 92 -1.62 12.08 -27.14
N ARG A 93 -1.15 10.85 -27.38
CA ARG A 93 -1.96 9.73 -27.87
C ARG A 93 -1.52 8.40 -27.27
N THR A 94 -2.49 7.52 -27.06
CA THR A 94 -2.33 6.14 -26.57
C THR A 94 -3.02 5.19 -27.53
N GLU A 95 -2.46 4.00 -27.71
CA GLU A 95 -3.03 2.94 -28.56
C GLU A 95 -2.98 1.60 -27.81
N LEU A 96 -4.01 0.77 -28.00
CA LEU A 96 -4.11 -0.57 -27.44
C LEU A 96 -3.70 -1.60 -28.48
N HIS A 97 -2.71 -2.43 -28.16
CA HIS A 97 -2.27 -3.53 -29.02
C HIS A 97 -2.79 -4.85 -28.45
N GLU A 98 -3.76 -5.47 -29.11
CA GLU A 98 -4.31 -6.79 -28.74
C GLU A 98 -3.57 -7.90 -29.50
N MET A 99 -3.00 -8.86 -28.76
CA MET A 99 -2.46 -10.09 -29.33
C MET A 99 -2.96 -11.26 -28.48
N GLY A 100 -3.53 -12.27 -29.13
CA GLY A 100 -4.03 -13.47 -28.48
C GLY A 100 -3.80 -14.68 -29.36
N VAL A 101 -3.50 -15.82 -28.73
CA VAL A 101 -3.52 -17.12 -29.39
C VAL A 101 -4.92 -17.68 -29.20
N LYS A 102 -5.50 -18.26 -30.26
CA LYS A 102 -6.79 -18.95 -30.19
C LYS A 102 -6.65 -20.32 -29.53
#